data_AF-A0A351LEB9-F1
#
_entry.id   AF-A0A351LEB9-F1
#
_cell.length_a   1.000
_cell.length_b   1.000
_cell.length_c   1.000
_cell.angle_alpha   90.00
_cell.angle_beta   90.00
_cell.angle_gamma   90.00
#
_symmetry.space_group_name_H-M   'P 1'
#
loop_
_entity.id
_entity.type
_entity.pdbx_description
1 polymer ?
#
loop_
_entity_poly.entity_id
_entity_poly.type
_entity_poly.pdbx_seq_one_letter_code
_entity_poly.pdbx_strand_id
1 'polypeptide(L)'
;MKRSLLTTTTLLVIASFAVPLPSQTAIAQPSQKQVQQRTAANTRSGAVGVLYRYFNAIATGNYQVAYDLHTPQYRAAVPYEEFVRMYQEYIGSISIRSVEPLSNGSTRDRREYRVQLNVSYIKPFPAGNGSFPELFVLTSPTNGEGEWLIDGMAPGQ
;
A
#
# COMPACT_ATOMS: atom_id res chain seq x y z
N MET A 1 -38.52 -22.55 63.88
CA MET A 1 -37.12 -22.07 64.03
C MET A 1 -36.19 -22.89 63.14
N LYS A 2 -35.29 -22.19 62.44
CA LYS A 2 -34.05 -22.63 61.78
C LYS A 2 -34.12 -23.45 60.47
N ARG A 3 -33.41 -22.88 59.49
CA ARG A 3 -33.25 -23.19 58.06
C ARG A 3 -32.26 -24.34 57.83
N SER A 4 -32.32 -25.01 56.68
CA SER A 4 -31.10 -25.30 55.91
C SER A 4 -31.42 -25.55 54.43
N LEU A 5 -30.85 -24.71 53.57
CA LEU A 5 -30.73 -24.94 52.12
C LEU A 5 -29.40 -25.63 51.86
N LEU A 6 -29.41 -26.71 51.08
CA LEU A 6 -28.29 -27.15 50.26
C LEU A 6 -28.87 -27.64 48.94
N THR A 7 -28.77 -26.81 47.91
CA THR A 7 -29.16 -27.18 46.55
C THR A 7 -27.89 -27.51 45.76
N THR A 8 -27.71 -28.80 45.48
CA THR A 8 -26.60 -29.35 44.71
C THR A 8 -26.68 -28.89 43.25
N THR A 9 -25.67 -28.14 42.81
CA THR A 9 -25.44 -27.78 41.42
C THR A 9 -25.05 -29.03 40.62
N THR A 10 -25.84 -29.42 39.61
CA THR A 10 -25.43 -30.43 38.63
C THR A 10 -25.15 -29.74 37.30
N LEU A 11 -23.90 -29.87 36.86
CA LEU A 11 -23.34 -29.30 35.63
C LEU A 11 -24.01 -29.92 34.39
N LEU A 12 -24.50 -29.10 33.48
CA LEU A 12 -24.95 -29.52 32.16
C LEU A 12 -23.72 -29.63 31.23
N VAL A 13 -23.37 -30.84 30.82
CA VAL A 13 -22.34 -31.08 29.80
C VAL A 13 -22.95 -30.82 28.43
N ILE A 14 -22.50 -29.76 27.75
CA ILE A 14 -22.86 -29.48 26.36
C ILE A 14 -21.85 -30.23 25.48
N ALA A 15 -22.31 -31.28 24.79
CA ALA A 15 -21.55 -31.92 23.73
C ALA A 15 -21.51 -31.01 22.50
N SER A 16 -20.34 -30.48 22.16
CA SER A 16 -20.12 -29.77 20.90
C SER A 16 -20.00 -30.77 19.75
N PHE A 17 -20.93 -30.72 18.80
CA PHE A 17 -20.79 -31.39 17.51
C PHE A 17 -19.83 -30.57 16.64
N ALA A 18 -18.67 -31.14 16.32
CA ALA A 18 -17.75 -30.58 15.34
C ALA A 18 -18.27 -30.88 13.93
N VAL A 19 -18.69 -29.84 13.22
CA VAL A 19 -18.98 -29.90 11.78
C VAL A 19 -17.64 -29.79 11.04
N PRO A 20 -17.24 -30.74 10.18
CA PRO A 20 -16.02 -30.60 9.39
C PRO A 20 -16.23 -29.53 8.31
N LEU A 21 -15.44 -28.45 8.36
CA LEU A 21 -15.37 -27.47 7.27
C LEU A 21 -14.71 -28.10 6.03
N PRO A 22 -15.16 -27.77 4.81
CA PRO A 22 -14.56 -28.26 3.58
C PRO A 22 -13.11 -27.78 3.44
N SER A 23 -12.24 -28.70 3.05
CA SER A 23 -10.81 -28.51 2.83
C SER A 23 -10.51 -27.25 2.02
N GLN A 24 -9.79 -26.33 2.65
CA GLN A 24 -9.23 -25.15 2.00
C GLN A 24 -8.32 -25.62 0.85
N THR A 25 -8.68 -25.22 -0.37
CA THR A 25 -7.78 -25.20 -1.52
C THR A 25 -6.51 -24.47 -1.09
N ALA A 26 -5.37 -25.16 -1.15
CA ALA A 26 -4.07 -24.62 -0.79
C ALA A 26 -3.76 -23.41 -1.69
N ILE A 27 -4.00 -22.22 -1.16
CA ILE A 27 -3.46 -20.98 -1.71
C ILE A 27 -1.95 -21.11 -1.54
N ALA A 28 -1.21 -21.23 -2.64
CA ALA A 28 0.24 -21.34 -2.60
C ALA A 28 0.80 -20.15 -1.80
N GLN A 29 1.27 -20.40 -0.57
CA GLN A 29 1.97 -19.40 0.21
C GLN A 29 3.20 -18.98 -0.60
N PRO A 30 3.37 -17.69 -0.91
CA PRO A 30 4.55 -17.23 -1.62
C PRO A 30 5.77 -17.65 -0.81
N SER A 31 6.71 -18.31 -1.48
CA SER A 31 7.90 -18.85 -0.85
C SER A 31 8.68 -17.71 -0.17
N GLN A 32 9.26 -17.98 1.00
CA GLN A 32 9.94 -16.96 1.82
C GLN A 32 11.00 -16.16 1.04
N LYS A 33 11.57 -16.73 -0.04
CA LYS A 33 12.45 -16.04 -0.98
C LYS A 33 11.75 -14.89 -1.74
N GLN A 34 10.52 -15.07 -2.22
CA GLN A 34 9.76 -13.99 -2.88
C GLN A 34 9.36 -12.88 -1.90
N VAL A 35 9.05 -13.24 -0.66
CA VAL A 35 8.77 -12.24 0.40
C VAL A 35 10.04 -11.45 0.70
N GLN A 36 11.18 -12.12 0.92
CA GLN A 36 12.47 -11.46 1.17
C GLN A 36 12.97 -10.62 -0.02
N GLN A 37 12.70 -11.02 -1.26
CA GLN A 37 13.03 -10.21 -2.45
C GLN A 37 12.13 -8.96 -2.53
N ARG A 38 10.87 -9.05 -2.11
CA ARG A 38 9.98 -7.88 -1.92
C ARG A 38 10.44 -7.01 -0.75
N THR A 39 10.98 -7.58 0.33
CA THR A 39 11.50 -6.80 1.48
C THR A 39 12.86 -6.15 1.18
N ALA A 40 13.72 -6.78 0.38
CA ALA A 40 14.98 -6.19 -0.06
C ALA A 40 14.79 -5.01 -1.04
N ALA A 41 13.67 -4.99 -1.78
CA ALA A 41 13.28 -3.81 -2.56
C ALA A 41 12.81 -2.64 -1.66
N ASN A 42 12.35 -2.92 -0.44
CA ASN A 42 11.88 -1.95 0.56
C ASN A 42 13.00 -1.30 1.41
N THR A 43 14.27 -1.61 1.14
CA THR A 43 15.44 -1.09 1.89
C THR A 43 16.31 -0.12 1.09
N ARG A 44 15.89 0.28 -0.12
CA ARG A 44 16.59 1.36 -0.84
C ARG A 44 16.39 2.67 -0.09
N SER A 45 17.48 3.30 0.33
CA SER A 45 17.49 4.66 0.87
C SER A 45 17.47 5.71 -0.25
N GLY A 46 16.99 6.91 0.05
CA GLY A 46 16.94 8.04 -0.90
C GLY A 46 15.71 8.04 -1.81
N ALA A 47 15.73 8.90 -2.84
CA ALA A 47 14.58 9.22 -3.67
C ALA A 47 13.88 8.00 -4.29
N VAL A 48 14.64 7.05 -4.85
CA VAL A 48 14.08 5.82 -5.44
C VAL A 48 13.37 4.96 -4.38
N GLY A 49 13.88 4.94 -3.14
CA GLY A 49 13.30 4.19 -2.03
C GLY A 49 11.88 4.59 -1.68
N VAL A 50 11.57 5.88 -1.81
CA VAL A 50 10.23 6.43 -1.57
C VAL A 50 9.21 5.84 -2.52
N LEU A 51 9.55 5.74 -3.81
CA LEU A 51 8.66 5.16 -4.81
C LEU A 51 8.36 3.68 -4.52
N TYR A 52 9.37 2.89 -4.16
CA TYR A 52 9.16 1.49 -3.78
C TYR A 52 8.25 1.34 -2.56
N ARG A 53 8.47 2.15 -1.52
CA ARG A 53 7.63 2.14 -0.32
C ARG A 53 6.21 2.59 -0.61
N TYR A 54 6.05 3.62 -1.44
CA TYR A 54 4.76 4.13 -1.88
C TYR A 54 3.93 3.04 -2.58
N PHE A 55 4.48 2.42 -3.62
CA PHE A 55 3.76 1.40 -4.38
C PHE A 55 3.58 0.10 -3.61
N ASN A 56 4.51 -0.27 -2.73
CA ASN A 56 4.32 -1.39 -1.84
C ASN A 56 3.17 -1.14 -0.86
N ALA A 57 3.08 0.06 -0.27
CA ALA A 57 1.99 0.44 0.62
C ALA A 57 0.63 0.39 -0.09
N ILE A 58 0.54 0.88 -1.33
CA ILE A 58 -0.67 0.75 -2.17
C ILE A 58 -1.02 -0.72 -2.39
N ALA A 59 -0.04 -1.54 -2.82
CA ALA A 59 -0.26 -2.95 -3.12
C ALA A 59 -0.68 -3.79 -1.91
N THR A 60 -0.33 -3.36 -0.69
CA THR A 60 -0.74 -4.01 0.56
C THR A 60 -1.96 -3.36 1.21
N GLY A 61 -2.62 -2.39 0.57
CA GLY A 61 -3.78 -1.67 1.12
C GLY A 61 -3.46 -0.71 2.28
N ASN A 62 -2.18 -0.43 2.53
CA ASN A 62 -1.72 0.50 3.58
C ASN A 62 -1.75 1.95 3.05
N TYR A 63 -2.93 2.42 2.66
CA TYR A 63 -3.08 3.71 1.97
C TYR A 63 -2.62 4.91 2.79
N GLN A 64 -2.77 4.87 4.12
CA GLN A 64 -2.25 5.93 4.98
C GLN A 64 -0.73 6.10 4.83
N VAL A 65 0.02 5.00 4.82
CA VAL A 65 1.47 5.02 4.62
C VAL A 65 1.83 5.57 3.25
N ALA A 66 1.09 5.17 2.21
CA ALA A 66 1.28 5.70 0.86
C ALA A 66 0.94 7.21 0.79
N TYR A 67 -0.10 7.64 1.49
CA TYR A 67 -0.54 9.02 1.52
C TYR A 67 0.47 9.93 2.22
N ASP A 68 1.02 9.49 3.36
CA ASP A 68 2.01 10.23 4.15
C ASP A 68 3.37 10.40 3.45
N LEU A 69 3.60 9.67 2.35
CA LEU A 69 4.76 9.85 1.48
C LEU A 69 4.66 11.06 0.54
N HIS A 70 3.55 11.79 0.58
CA HIS A 70 3.37 13.01 -0.19
C HIS A 70 3.69 14.26 0.62
N THR A 71 4.05 15.33 -0.09
CA THR A 71 4.24 16.64 0.52
C THR A 71 2.95 17.14 1.17
N PRO A 72 3.02 17.97 2.23
CA PRO A 72 1.83 18.63 2.79
C PRO A 72 1.02 19.40 1.75
N GLN A 73 1.69 20.00 0.77
CA GLN A 73 1.07 20.71 -0.35
C GLN A 73 0.21 19.78 -1.20
N TYR A 74 0.74 18.60 -1.58
CA TYR A 74 -0.03 17.61 -2.31
C TYR A 74 -1.24 17.11 -1.50
N ARG A 75 -1.04 16.80 -0.21
CA ARG A 75 -2.12 16.34 0.69
C ARG A 75 -3.19 17.40 0.96
N ALA A 76 -2.87 18.68 0.80
CA ALA A 76 -3.86 19.75 0.85
C ALA A 76 -4.69 19.83 -0.44
N ALA A 77 -4.15 19.41 -1.58
CA ALA A 77 -4.82 19.41 -2.86
C ALA A 77 -5.67 18.16 -3.11
N VAL A 78 -5.23 17.00 -2.63
CA VAL A 78 -5.91 15.71 -2.79
C VAL A 78 -6.23 15.12 -1.42
N PRO A 79 -7.49 15.20 -0.95
CA PRO A 79 -7.89 14.63 0.33
C PRO A 79 -7.67 13.12 0.41
N TYR A 80 -7.47 12.61 1.63
CA TYR A 80 -7.15 11.20 1.87
C TYR A 80 -8.23 10.25 1.32
N GLU A 81 -9.50 10.59 1.49
CA GLU A 81 -10.62 9.76 1.02
C GLU A 81 -10.63 9.65 -0.50
N GLU A 82 -10.31 10.74 -1.20
CA GLU A 82 -10.19 10.75 -2.65
C GLU A 82 -9.00 9.91 -3.12
N PHE A 83 -7.86 10.05 -2.44
CA PHE A 83 -6.68 9.24 -2.66
C PHE A 83 -6.99 7.74 -2.52
N VAL A 84 -7.60 7.32 -1.42
CA VAL A 84 -7.97 5.91 -1.17
C VAL A 84 -8.92 5.40 -2.26
N ARG A 85 -9.96 6.18 -2.57
CA ARG A 85 -10.97 5.82 -3.57
C ARG A 85 -10.35 5.59 -4.95
N MET A 86 -9.38 6.42 -5.34
CA MET A 86 -8.65 6.27 -6.60
C MET A 86 -7.97 4.91 -6.74
N TYR A 87 -7.46 4.33 -5.65
CA TYR A 87 -6.86 3.00 -5.70
C TYR A 87 -7.88 1.88 -5.58
N GLN A 88 -8.80 1.96 -4.62
CA GLN A 88 -9.76 0.89 -4.36
C GLN A 88 -10.75 0.68 -5.52
N GLU A 89 -11.17 1.75 -6.18
CA GLU A 89 -12.18 1.63 -7.24
C GLU A 89 -11.58 1.25 -8.60
N TYR A 90 -10.33 1.62 -8.87
CA TYR A 90 -9.77 1.57 -10.22
C TYR A 90 -8.62 0.56 -10.36
N ILE A 91 -7.91 0.24 -9.29
CA ILE A 91 -6.69 -0.58 -9.33
C ILE A 91 -6.91 -1.86 -8.53
N GLY A 92 -6.79 -3.00 -9.22
CA GLY A 92 -6.84 -4.32 -8.57
C GLY A 92 -5.47 -4.76 -8.08
N SER A 93 -4.41 -4.47 -8.85
CA SER A 93 -3.02 -4.70 -8.43
C SER A 93 -2.05 -3.76 -9.13
N ILE A 94 -0.91 -3.49 -8.50
CA ILE A 94 0.15 -2.65 -9.04
C ILE A 94 1.51 -3.16 -8.56
N SER A 95 2.51 -3.11 -9.44
CA SER A 95 3.91 -3.39 -9.09
C SER A 95 4.86 -2.60 -9.98
N ILE A 96 5.99 -2.19 -9.41
CA ILE A 96 7.03 -1.47 -10.17
C ILE A 96 7.82 -2.45 -11.03
N ARG A 97 7.96 -2.13 -12.32
CA ARG A 97 8.84 -2.80 -13.26
C ARG A 97 10.21 -2.13 -13.33
N SER A 98 10.25 -0.81 -13.52
CA SER A 98 11.48 -0.01 -13.53
C SER A 98 11.25 1.40 -13.00
N VAL A 99 12.33 2.04 -12.57
CA VAL A 99 12.39 3.43 -12.16
C VAL A 99 13.56 4.07 -12.88
N GLU A 100 13.28 5.06 -13.71
CA GLU A 100 14.25 5.72 -14.59
C GLU A 100 14.34 7.21 -14.21
N PRO A 101 15.52 7.71 -13.79
CA PRO A 101 15.68 9.12 -13.51
C PRO A 101 15.62 9.93 -14.80
N LEU A 102 14.94 11.07 -14.76
CA LEU A 102 14.89 12.04 -15.85
C LEU A 102 15.93 13.13 -15.58
N SER A 103 17.07 13.05 -16.28
CA SER A 103 18.21 13.95 -16.11
C SER A 103 17.87 15.41 -16.39
N ASN A 104 17.01 15.67 -17.39
CA ASN A 104 16.68 17.03 -17.82
C ASN A 104 15.69 17.75 -16.89
N GLY A 105 14.99 17.01 -16.02
CA GLY A 105 14.04 17.56 -15.02
C GLY A 105 14.56 17.48 -13.58
N SER A 106 15.71 16.86 -13.36
CA SER A 106 16.27 16.63 -12.03
C SER A 106 17.30 17.69 -11.63
N THR A 107 17.07 18.35 -10.51
CA THR A 107 18.03 19.25 -9.84
C THR A 107 18.59 18.59 -8.57
N ARG A 108 19.31 19.36 -7.75
CA ARG A 108 19.79 18.89 -6.43
C ARG A 108 18.61 18.56 -5.51
N ASP A 109 17.60 19.42 -5.49
CA ASP A 109 16.52 19.40 -4.49
C ASP A 109 15.21 18.82 -5.04
N ARG A 110 15.19 18.53 -6.35
CA ARG A 110 14.05 17.95 -7.06
C ARG A 110 14.53 16.84 -7.97
N ARG A 111 13.91 15.67 -7.89
CA ARG A 111 14.23 14.53 -8.76
C ARG A 111 12.97 14.08 -9.47
N GLU A 112 13.08 13.95 -10.78
CA GLU A 112 11.98 13.48 -11.60
C GLU A 112 12.29 12.07 -12.07
N TYR A 113 11.29 11.20 -11.97
CA TYR A 113 11.40 9.79 -12.35
C TYR A 113 10.26 9.41 -13.27
N ARG A 114 10.58 8.64 -14.30
CA ARG A 114 9.61 7.81 -15.01
C ARG A 114 9.57 6.44 -14.35
N VAL A 115 8.39 6.00 -13.95
CA VAL A 115 8.16 4.71 -13.29
C VAL A 115 7.33 3.86 -14.23
N GLN A 116 7.90 2.75 -14.69
CA GLN A 116 7.15 1.74 -15.43
C GLN A 116 6.50 0.79 -14.44
N LEU A 117 5.21 0.51 -14.65
CA LEU A 117 4.39 -0.29 -13.73
C LEU A 117 3.75 -1.46 -14.48
N ASN A 118 3.60 -2.59 -13.80
CA ASN A 118 2.64 -3.61 -14.17
C ASN A 118 1.37 -3.36 -13.34
N VAL A 119 0.31 -2.88 -14.00
CA VAL A 119 -0.97 -2.50 -13.37
C VAL A 119 -2.09 -3.41 -13.87
N SER A 120 -2.93 -3.89 -12.96
CA SER A 120 -4.22 -4.51 -13.28
C SER A 120 -5.34 -3.58 -12.88
N TYR A 121 -6.15 -3.15 -13.84
CA TYR A 121 -7.28 -2.25 -13.61
C TYR A 121 -8.57 -3.02 -13.30
N ILE A 122 -9.37 -2.50 -12.39
CA ILE A 122 -10.76 -2.93 -12.17
C ILE A 122 -11.67 -2.26 -13.21
N LYS A 123 -11.44 -0.98 -13.48
CA LYS A 123 -12.13 -0.15 -14.49
C LYS A 123 -11.18 0.96 -14.97
N PRO A 124 -11.49 1.67 -16.08
CA PRO A 124 -10.61 2.72 -16.61
C PRO A 124 -10.25 3.76 -15.55
N PHE A 125 -8.96 4.06 -15.40
CA PHE A 125 -8.46 4.99 -14.37
C PHE A 125 -9.05 6.40 -14.56
N PRO A 126 -9.32 7.19 -13.51
CA PRO A 126 -10.15 8.40 -13.62
C PRO A 126 -9.48 9.60 -14.30
N ALA A 127 -8.25 9.48 -14.81
CA ALA A 127 -7.56 10.53 -15.56
C ALA A 127 -7.82 10.43 -17.08
N GLY A 128 -7.84 11.57 -17.80
CA GLY A 128 -8.36 11.79 -19.17
C GLY A 128 -7.85 10.94 -20.34
N ASN A 129 -7.12 9.85 -20.10
CA ASN A 129 -6.75 8.82 -21.07
C ASN A 129 -6.82 7.39 -20.49
N GLY A 130 -7.38 7.20 -19.29
CA GLY A 130 -7.48 5.91 -18.59
C GLY A 130 -6.15 5.39 -18.02
N SER A 131 -5.08 6.18 -18.07
CA SER A 131 -3.74 5.74 -17.70
C SER A 131 -3.35 6.16 -16.28
N PHE A 132 -2.72 5.26 -15.55
CA PHE A 132 -2.14 5.52 -14.25
C PHE A 132 -0.93 6.46 -14.36
N PRO A 133 -0.63 7.31 -13.36
CA PRO A 133 0.54 8.18 -13.39
C PRO A 133 1.85 7.40 -13.51
N GLU A 134 2.71 7.81 -14.44
CA GLU A 134 4.04 7.21 -14.66
C GLU A 134 5.16 8.19 -14.33
N LEU A 135 4.88 9.49 -14.29
CA LEU A 135 5.84 10.52 -13.96
C LEU A 135 5.67 10.94 -12.51
N PHE A 136 6.78 10.94 -11.77
CA PHE A 136 6.83 11.27 -10.36
C PHE A 136 7.87 12.35 -10.11
N VAL A 137 7.45 13.40 -9.40
CA VAL A 137 8.31 14.47 -8.92
C VAL A 137 8.55 14.27 -7.44
N LEU A 138 9.82 14.13 -7.06
CA LEU A 138 10.24 13.97 -5.68
C LEU A 138 11.02 15.20 -5.23
N THR A 139 10.77 15.67 -4.03
CA THR A 139 11.49 16.79 -3.41
C THR A 139 12.33 16.33 -2.24
N SER A 140 13.53 16.91 -2.12
CA SER A 140 14.42 16.63 -1.01
C SER A 140 13.88 17.24 0.29
N PRO A 141 14.18 16.64 1.45
CA PRO A 141 13.81 17.24 2.74
C PRO A 141 14.39 18.65 2.86
N THR A 142 13.58 19.59 3.37
CA THR A 142 13.86 21.04 3.37
C THR A 142 15.18 21.42 4.07
N ASN A 143 15.74 20.56 4.92
CA ASN A 143 16.93 20.83 5.71
C ASN A 143 18.02 19.73 5.60
N GLY A 144 17.95 18.84 4.59
CA GLY A 144 18.88 17.71 4.47
C GLY A 144 18.70 16.59 5.50
N GLU A 145 17.99 16.87 6.59
CA GLU A 145 17.46 15.90 7.55
C GLU A 145 16.01 15.57 7.19
N GLY A 146 15.74 14.32 6.84
CA GLY A 146 14.39 13.85 6.54
C GLY A 146 14.33 12.90 5.35
N GLU A 147 13.09 12.56 4.99
CA GLU A 147 12.81 11.67 3.88
C GLU A 147 12.51 12.47 2.61
N TRP A 148 12.80 11.87 1.44
CA TRP A 148 12.27 12.38 0.18
C TRP A 148 10.74 12.24 0.19
N LEU A 149 10.02 13.16 -0.46
CA LEU A 149 8.56 13.12 -0.55
C LEU A 149 8.10 13.25 -2.00
N ILE A 150 6.92 12.71 -2.29
CA ILE A 150 6.24 12.85 -3.58
C ILE A 150 5.51 14.18 -3.59
N ASP A 151 5.94 15.07 -4.48
CA ASP A 151 5.35 16.40 -4.65
C ASP A 151 4.34 16.45 -5.79
N GLY A 152 4.50 15.58 -6.80
CA GLY A 152 3.62 15.56 -7.95
C GLY A 152 3.65 14.24 -8.70
N MET A 153 2.53 13.96 -9.37
CA MET A 153 2.31 12.79 -10.20
C MET A 153 1.61 13.21 -11.50
N ALA A 154 2.02 12.64 -12.63
CA ALA A 154 1.41 12.91 -13.93
C ALA A 154 1.38 11.65 -14.80
N PRO A 155 0.41 11.54 -15.74
CA PRO A 155 0.45 10.49 -16.77
C PRO A 155 1.74 10.60 -17.59
N GLY A 156 2.29 9.45 -17.98
CA GLY A 156 3.43 9.39 -18.90
C GLY A 156 3.03 9.93 -20.28
N GLN A 157 3.89 10.76 -20.86
CA GLN A 157 3.86 11.07 -22.31
C GLN A 157 4.56 9.97 -23.09
#